data_AF-A0A7S2LBV9-F1
#
_entry.id   AF-A0A7S2LBV9-F1
#
_cell.length_a   1.000
_cell.length_b   1.000
_cell.length_c   1.000
_cell.angle_alpha   90.00
_cell.angle_beta   90.00
_cell.angle_gamma   90.00
#
_symmetry.space_group_name_H-M   'P 1'
#
loop_
_entity.id
_entity.type
_entity.pdbx_description
1 polymer ?
#
loop_
_entity_poly.entity_id
_entity_poly.type
_entity_poly.pdbx_seq_one_letter_code
_entity_poly.pdbx_strand_id
1 'polypeptide(L)'
;MDISFQLTKKIHMERVRSVAIERTESKILDILAGPSTPAVVTEDEDDDGESASESKNVKSLQDIKSNTRAKFSGLFKSGLLDDQEIVVEVPAEYLDKSGNNPGQVFAMGNLDSSNVSPNMTSAVMNLFSGKGGKENKKRKKMKISDAKVLLEEIETDILLENVDLKAEALQRAEESGIVFLDEIDKICSAKDAYRSGADASAEGVQRDLLPLVEGTVINTKYGNVKTDYILFIGSGAFHQCKPADMLPELQGRLPIRVELSALTEENLYQILTEPEANLVVQQKQLVGTEGVELVVEEDALREIARVAALLNKTVENIGARRLHTVMERIMEEISYDCAEMEEGSQVKVPKEMVEERLKDFIKNPDLSRYIL
;
A
#
# COMPACT_ATOMS: atom_id res chain seq x y z
N MET A 1 -2.94 9.59 10.55
CA MET A 1 -2.10 8.72 11.41
C MET A 1 -1.89 7.32 10.86
N ASP A 2 -2.93 6.52 10.59
CA ASP A 2 -2.74 5.15 10.08
C ASP A 2 -1.89 5.10 8.79
N ILE A 3 -2.14 6.01 7.86
CA ILE A 3 -1.34 6.17 6.63
C ILE A 3 0.13 6.45 6.95
N SER A 4 0.41 7.37 7.88
CA SER A 4 1.78 7.69 8.30
C SER A 4 2.50 6.46 8.89
N PHE A 5 1.80 5.70 9.74
CA PHE A 5 2.35 4.47 10.32
C PHE A 5 2.64 3.40 9.26
N GLN A 6 1.71 3.16 8.33
CA GLN A 6 1.90 2.21 7.24
C GLN A 6 3.05 2.62 6.31
N LEU A 7 3.14 3.90 5.96
CA LEU A 7 4.22 4.44 5.14
C LEU A 7 5.57 4.31 5.84
N THR A 8 5.64 4.67 7.12
CA THR A 8 6.86 4.56 7.94
C THR A 8 7.31 3.10 8.05
N LYS A 9 6.37 2.20 8.33
CA LYS A 9 6.65 0.75 8.34
C LYS A 9 7.18 0.29 6.97
N LYS A 10 6.54 0.70 5.87
CA LYS A 10 6.97 0.34 4.50
C LYS A 10 8.39 0.80 4.20
N ILE A 11 8.72 2.05 4.52
CA ILE A 11 10.06 2.61 4.29
C ILE A 11 11.12 1.85 5.09
N HIS A 12 10.84 1.53 6.36
CA HIS A 12 11.79 0.74 7.16
C HIS A 12 11.90 -0.70 6.67
N MET A 13 10.80 -1.34 6.29
CA MET A 13 10.82 -2.67 5.66
C MET A 13 11.73 -2.67 4.43
N GLU A 14 11.60 -1.69 3.54
CA GLU A 14 12.46 -1.55 2.36
C GLU A 14 13.93 -1.33 2.72
N ARG A 15 14.20 -0.51 3.75
CA ARG A 15 15.57 -0.21 4.21
C ARG A 15 16.27 -1.42 4.80
N VAL A 16 15.56 -2.27 5.54
CA VAL A 16 16.13 -3.46 6.18
C VAL A 16 16.12 -4.68 5.27
N ARG A 17 15.42 -4.63 4.13
CA ARG A 17 15.20 -5.77 3.23
C ARG A 17 16.49 -6.45 2.79
N SER A 18 17.50 -5.69 2.34
CA SER A 18 18.78 -6.27 1.92
C SER A 18 19.46 -7.03 3.06
N VAL A 19 19.46 -6.45 4.25
CA VAL A 19 20.04 -7.06 5.46
C VAL A 19 19.22 -8.28 5.90
N ALA A 20 17.91 -8.23 5.80
CA ALA A 20 17.02 -9.36 6.10
C ALA A 20 17.27 -10.54 5.15
N ILE A 21 17.46 -10.28 3.86
CA ILE A 21 17.82 -11.30 2.85
C ILE A 21 19.18 -11.92 3.20
N GLU A 22 20.19 -11.12 3.52
CA GLU A 22 21.52 -11.63 3.89
C GLU A 22 21.49 -12.49 5.16
N ARG A 23 20.74 -12.05 6.19
CA ARG A 23 20.55 -12.84 7.43
C ARG A 23 19.80 -14.14 7.17
N THR A 24 18.79 -14.10 6.30
CA THR A 24 18.03 -15.28 5.87
C THR A 24 18.92 -16.27 5.14
N GLU A 25 19.73 -15.81 4.19
CA GLU A 25 20.72 -16.64 3.50
C GLU A 25 21.68 -17.27 4.50
N SER A 26 22.25 -16.48 5.43
CA SER A 26 23.17 -17.00 6.44
C SER A 26 22.53 -18.09 7.31
N LYS A 27 21.28 -17.92 7.74
CA LYS A 27 20.55 -18.92 8.54
C LYS A 27 20.32 -20.22 7.77
N ILE A 28 19.93 -20.14 6.50
CA ILE A 28 19.74 -21.31 5.66
C ILE A 28 21.09 -22.03 5.45
N LEU A 29 22.16 -21.28 5.20
CA LEU A 29 23.51 -21.85 5.07
C LEU A 29 24.02 -22.47 6.38
N ASP A 30 23.67 -21.92 7.54
CA ASP A 30 24.01 -22.53 8.83
C ASP A 30 23.32 -23.88 9.03
N ILE A 31 22.08 -24.03 8.55
CA ILE A 31 21.35 -25.30 8.58
C ILE A 31 21.98 -26.33 7.63
N LEU A 32 22.43 -25.90 6.45
CA LEU A 32 22.96 -26.79 5.41
C LEU A 32 24.43 -27.18 5.60
N ALA A 33 25.29 -26.22 5.98
CA ALA A 33 26.74 -26.37 6.04
C ALA A 33 27.31 -26.26 7.47
N GLY A 34 26.47 -25.98 8.46
CA GLY A 34 26.87 -25.70 9.85
C GLY A 34 27.21 -24.22 10.09
N PRO A 35 27.22 -23.78 11.36
CA PRO A 35 27.41 -22.38 11.74
C PRO A 35 28.78 -21.86 11.29
N SER A 36 28.84 -20.61 10.84
CA SER A 36 30.10 -19.92 10.60
C SER A 36 30.83 -19.73 11.95
N THR A 37 31.97 -20.38 12.14
CA THR A 37 32.85 -20.06 13.27
C THR A 37 33.43 -18.65 13.05
N PRO A 38 33.34 -17.73 14.03
CA PRO A 38 34.06 -16.48 13.96
C PRO A 38 35.55 -16.76 13.76
N ALA A 39 36.22 -16.00 12.91
CA ALA A 39 37.67 -16.02 12.85
C ALA A 39 38.17 -15.57 14.23
N VAL A 40 38.70 -16.50 15.02
CA VAL A 40 39.46 -16.15 16.22
C VAL A 40 40.69 -15.42 15.68
N VAL A 41 40.73 -14.10 15.88
CA VAL A 41 41.95 -13.34 15.76
C VAL A 41 42.81 -13.81 16.92
N THR A 42 43.70 -14.76 16.65
CA THR A 42 44.82 -15.01 17.55
C THR A 42 45.70 -13.76 17.43
N GLU A 43 45.66 -12.89 18.44
CA GLU A 43 46.77 -11.97 18.66
C GLU A 43 48.02 -12.84 18.79
N ASP A 44 49.02 -12.56 17.96
CA ASP A 44 50.32 -13.24 17.99
C ASP A 44 51.00 -12.87 19.31
N GLU A 45 50.70 -13.59 20.39
CA GLU A 45 51.58 -13.66 21.56
C GLU A 45 52.57 -14.80 21.32
N ASP A 46 53.81 -14.40 21.04
CA ASP A 46 55.00 -15.25 21.03
C ASP A 46 55.15 -15.91 22.42
N ASP A 47 54.71 -17.17 22.56
CA ASP A 47 55.11 -18.02 23.69
C ASP A 47 55.59 -19.39 23.21
N ASP A 48 56.85 -19.66 23.54
CA ASP A 48 57.62 -20.84 23.19
C ASP A 48 57.15 -22.06 24.00
N GLY A 49 56.70 -23.12 23.32
CA GLY A 49 56.77 -24.49 23.86
C GLY A 49 55.49 -25.32 23.79
N GLU A 50 55.57 -26.39 22.99
CA GLU A 50 54.76 -27.61 23.08
C GLU A 50 53.21 -27.51 22.90
N SER A 51 52.75 -27.00 21.74
CA SER A 51 51.42 -27.34 21.20
C SER A 51 51.31 -27.13 19.67
N ALA A 52 52.19 -27.77 18.89
CA ALA A 52 52.23 -27.58 17.43
C ALA A 52 51.25 -28.47 16.63
N SER A 53 50.65 -29.50 17.25
CA SER A 53 49.77 -30.48 16.57
C SER A 53 48.29 -30.13 16.61
N GLU A 54 47.82 -29.41 17.64
CA GLU A 54 46.40 -29.02 17.76
C GLU A 54 46.07 -27.80 16.88
N SER A 55 46.94 -26.80 16.83
CA SER A 55 46.74 -25.57 16.02
C SER A 55 46.71 -25.81 14.49
N LYS A 56 47.43 -26.81 13.96
CA LYS A 56 47.37 -27.16 12.52
C LYS A 56 46.08 -27.89 12.13
N ASN A 57 45.55 -28.73 13.01
CA ASN A 57 44.30 -29.44 12.77
C ASN A 57 43.09 -28.49 12.77
N VAL A 58 43.09 -27.49 13.66
CA VAL A 58 42.01 -26.49 13.76
C VAL A 58 41.92 -25.61 12.49
N LYS A 59 43.06 -25.12 11.96
CA LYS A 59 43.10 -24.37 10.70
C LYS A 59 42.58 -25.20 9.51
N SER A 60 43.01 -26.46 9.41
CA SER A 60 42.59 -27.34 8.29
C SER A 60 41.09 -27.65 8.27
N LEU A 61 40.44 -27.76 9.44
CA LEU A 61 39.00 -27.98 9.57
C LEU A 61 38.18 -26.70 9.28
N GLN A 62 38.73 -25.53 9.61
CA GLN A 62 38.11 -24.24 9.28
C GLN A 62 38.14 -23.97 7.77
N ASP A 63 39.25 -24.30 7.10
CA ASP A 63 39.40 -24.15 5.64
C ASP A 63 38.46 -25.09 4.85
N ILE A 64 38.21 -26.30 5.35
CA ILE A 64 37.24 -27.24 4.74
C ILE A 64 35.80 -26.74 4.93
N LYS A 65 35.46 -26.20 6.09
CA LYS A 65 34.13 -25.65 6.37
C LYS A 65 33.84 -24.38 5.57
N SER A 66 34.80 -23.48 5.44
CA SER A 66 34.64 -22.24 4.66
C SER A 66 34.46 -22.55 3.17
N ASN A 67 35.22 -23.49 2.62
CA ASN A 67 35.10 -23.94 1.23
C ASN A 67 33.76 -24.65 0.97
N THR A 68 33.29 -25.45 1.93
CA THR A 68 31.97 -26.10 1.85
C THR A 68 30.84 -25.07 1.86
N ARG A 69 30.89 -24.09 2.77
CA ARG A 69 29.89 -23.00 2.85
C ARG A 69 29.86 -22.15 1.57
N ALA A 70 31.01 -21.84 0.98
CA ALA A 70 31.09 -21.09 -0.27
C ALA A 70 30.40 -21.82 -1.44
N LYS A 71 30.54 -23.15 -1.54
CA LYS A 71 29.84 -23.96 -2.53
C LYS A 71 28.32 -23.95 -2.31
N PHE A 72 27.87 -24.10 -1.06
CA PHE A 72 26.44 -24.04 -0.74
C PHE A 72 25.83 -22.66 -0.99
N SER A 73 26.56 -21.56 -0.73
CA SER A 73 26.10 -20.20 -1.08
C SER A 73 25.96 -20.03 -2.59
N GLY A 74 26.91 -20.53 -3.38
CA GLY A 74 26.81 -20.53 -4.84
C GLY A 74 25.57 -21.29 -5.34
N LEU A 75 25.33 -22.49 -4.79
CA LEU A 75 24.16 -23.32 -5.12
C LEU A 75 22.84 -22.67 -4.69
N PHE A 76 22.79 -22.05 -3.50
CA PHE A 76 21.63 -21.33 -2.99
C PHE A 76 21.29 -20.12 -3.87
N LYS A 77 22.27 -19.32 -4.26
CA LYS A 77 22.08 -18.17 -5.17
C LYS A 77 21.63 -18.58 -6.56
N SER A 78 22.00 -19.78 -7.01
CA SER A 78 21.56 -20.34 -8.30
C SER A 78 20.15 -20.96 -8.30
N GLY A 79 19.47 -21.01 -7.15
CA GLY A 79 18.13 -21.59 -7.01
C GLY A 79 18.07 -23.13 -7.07
N LEU A 80 19.22 -23.80 -7.25
CA LEU A 80 19.31 -25.27 -7.38
C LEU A 80 18.94 -26.03 -6.09
N LEU A 81 18.81 -25.33 -4.97
CA LEU A 81 18.47 -25.90 -3.67
C LEU A 81 17.00 -25.68 -3.28
N ASP A 82 16.22 -24.94 -4.05
CA ASP A 82 14.89 -24.46 -3.64
C ASP A 82 13.91 -25.59 -3.26
N ASP A 83 14.00 -26.73 -3.95
CA ASP A 83 13.18 -27.92 -3.70
C ASP A 83 13.66 -28.81 -2.53
N GLN A 84 14.85 -28.56 -1.98
CA GLN A 84 15.34 -29.34 -0.84
C GLN A 84 14.55 -29.01 0.43
N GLU A 85 14.31 -30.01 1.26
CA GLU A 85 13.61 -29.83 2.53
C GLU A 85 14.59 -29.59 3.68
N ILE A 86 14.33 -28.53 4.44
CA ILE A 86 15.08 -28.19 5.65
C ILE A 86 14.13 -28.13 6.85
N VAL A 87 14.70 -28.30 8.05
CA VAL A 87 13.97 -28.12 9.31
C VAL A 87 14.35 -26.76 9.88
N VAL A 88 13.38 -25.85 9.96
CA VAL A 88 13.55 -24.50 10.49
C VAL A 88 12.83 -24.36 11.83
N GLU A 89 13.43 -23.58 12.73
CA GLU A 89 12.80 -23.17 13.98
C GLU A 89 12.10 -21.82 13.78
N VAL A 90 10.77 -21.82 13.92
CA VAL A 90 9.90 -20.69 13.57
C VAL A 90 9.06 -20.32 14.79
N PRO A 91 8.89 -19.03 15.13
CA PRO A 91 7.94 -18.63 16.18
C PRO A 91 6.51 -19.05 15.82
N ALA A 92 5.74 -19.52 16.80
CA ALA A 92 4.42 -20.10 16.58
C ALA A 92 3.44 -19.18 15.82
N GLU A 93 3.55 -17.87 15.98
CA GLU A 93 2.67 -16.86 15.33
C GLU A 93 2.80 -16.80 13.80
N TYR A 94 3.96 -17.17 13.24
CA TYR A 94 4.17 -17.20 11.78
C TYR A 94 3.69 -18.52 11.15
N LEU A 95 3.45 -19.55 11.96
CA LEU A 95 2.97 -20.84 11.48
C LEU A 95 1.45 -20.86 11.27
N ASP A 96 0.72 -20.02 12.01
CA ASP A 96 -0.75 -19.95 11.99
C ASP A 96 -1.32 -19.00 10.90
N LYS A 97 -0.46 -18.21 10.24
CA LYS A 97 -0.85 -17.32 9.12
C LYS A 97 -1.12 -18.06 7.80
N SER A 98 -0.70 -19.31 7.69
CA SER A 98 -0.84 -20.15 6.49
C SER A 98 -1.80 -21.33 6.74
N GLY A 99 -3.11 -21.05 6.74
CA GLY A 99 -4.14 -22.06 6.46
C GLY A 99 -4.85 -22.68 7.68
N ASN A 100 -6.18 -22.48 7.70
CA ASN A 100 -7.20 -23.34 8.29
C ASN A 100 -6.89 -24.01 9.65
N ASN A 101 -7.17 -23.28 10.74
CA ASN A 101 -7.56 -23.89 12.01
C ASN A 101 -9.06 -23.63 12.28
N PRO A 102 -9.97 -24.56 11.90
CA PRO A 102 -11.39 -24.49 12.27
C PRO A 102 -11.62 -24.55 13.80
N GLY A 103 -10.59 -24.92 14.59
CA GLY A 103 -10.70 -25.17 16.02
C GLY A 103 -10.72 -23.93 16.92
N GLN A 104 -10.31 -22.75 16.44
CA GLN A 104 -10.35 -21.53 17.27
C GLN A 104 -11.72 -20.82 17.24
N VAL A 105 -12.53 -21.08 16.21
CA VAL A 105 -13.87 -20.47 16.08
C VAL A 105 -14.90 -21.20 16.96
N PHE A 106 -14.68 -22.48 17.29
CA PHE A 106 -15.64 -23.27 18.07
C PHE A 106 -15.65 -23.00 19.59
N ALA A 107 -14.67 -22.27 20.13
CA ALA A 107 -14.67 -21.90 21.55
C ALA A 107 -15.45 -20.61 21.87
N MET A 108 -15.84 -19.82 20.84
CA MET A 108 -16.56 -18.55 21.00
C MET A 108 -18.05 -18.65 20.63
N GLY A 109 -18.56 -19.85 20.39
CA GLY A 109 -19.94 -20.05 19.91
C GLY A 109 -21.00 -20.18 20.99
N ASN A 110 -20.66 -20.13 22.28
CA ASN A 110 -21.63 -20.44 23.34
C ASN A 110 -21.52 -19.59 24.62
N LEU A 111 -20.98 -18.37 24.52
CA LEU A 111 -21.03 -17.41 25.61
C LEU A 111 -21.80 -16.16 25.16
N ASP A 112 -22.99 -16.02 25.74
CA ASP A 112 -23.91 -14.90 25.62
C ASP A 112 -23.17 -13.55 25.74
N SER A 113 -23.10 -12.84 24.61
CA SER A 113 -22.33 -11.61 24.39
C SER A 113 -23.09 -10.35 24.81
N SER A 114 -23.89 -10.42 25.88
CA SER A 114 -24.75 -9.30 26.28
C SER A 114 -24.21 -8.41 27.41
N ASN A 115 -23.04 -8.70 28.01
CA ASN A 115 -22.57 -7.91 29.18
C ASN A 115 -21.05 -7.77 29.40
N VAL A 116 -20.20 -7.91 28.37
CA VAL A 116 -18.75 -7.79 28.56
C VAL A 116 -18.16 -6.67 27.68
N SER A 117 -17.68 -5.61 28.32
CA SER A 117 -16.99 -4.51 27.65
C SER A 117 -15.74 -4.99 26.89
N PRO A 118 -15.46 -4.49 25.67
CA PRO A 118 -14.33 -4.91 24.82
C PRO A 118 -12.95 -4.85 25.51
N ASN A 119 -12.79 -3.93 26.46
CA ASN A 119 -11.55 -3.73 27.21
C ASN A 119 -11.30 -4.82 28.27
N MET A 120 -12.33 -5.56 28.69
CA MET A 120 -12.18 -6.62 29.70
C MET A 120 -11.83 -7.96 29.05
N THR A 121 -12.35 -8.24 27.85
CA THR A 121 -12.04 -9.46 27.09
C THR A 121 -10.56 -9.50 26.67
N SER A 122 -10.00 -8.37 26.24
CA SER A 122 -8.57 -8.26 25.89
C SER A 122 -7.65 -8.36 27.12
N ALA A 123 -8.06 -7.79 28.26
CA ALA A 123 -7.32 -7.91 29.52
C ALA A 123 -7.31 -9.33 30.08
N VAL A 124 -8.42 -10.08 29.95
CA VAL A 124 -8.51 -11.49 30.37
C VAL A 124 -7.71 -12.39 29.43
N MET A 125 -7.74 -12.14 28.11
CA MET A 125 -6.91 -12.86 27.14
C MET A 125 -5.40 -12.68 27.43
N ASN A 126 -4.97 -11.46 27.77
CA ASN A 126 -3.59 -11.16 28.14
C ASN A 126 -3.18 -11.77 29.50
N LEU A 127 -4.12 -12.01 30.40
CA LEU A 127 -3.86 -12.66 31.70
C LEU A 127 -3.80 -14.20 31.57
N PHE A 128 -4.65 -14.80 30.74
CA PHE A 128 -4.63 -16.24 30.42
C PHE A 128 -3.45 -16.65 29.53
N SER A 129 -2.80 -15.69 28.86
CA SER A 129 -1.60 -15.91 28.06
C SER A 129 -0.29 -15.86 28.87
N GLY A 130 -0.37 -15.87 30.21
CA GLY A 130 0.68 -16.38 31.09
C GLY A 130 2.09 -15.90 30.76
N LYS A 131 2.36 -14.63 31.09
CA LYS A 131 3.66 -14.02 31.42
C LYS A 131 4.80 -15.03 31.67
N GLY A 132 5.53 -15.36 30.60
CA GLY A 132 6.64 -16.31 30.58
C GLY A 132 7.18 -16.51 29.17
N GLY A 133 7.39 -15.41 28.45
CA GLY A 133 7.77 -15.39 27.03
C GLY A 133 9.19 -15.89 26.79
N LYS A 134 9.41 -17.20 26.85
CA LYS A 134 10.29 -17.83 25.85
C LYS A 134 9.43 -17.97 24.61
N GLU A 135 9.82 -17.31 23.53
CA GLU A 135 9.24 -17.50 22.21
C GLU A 135 9.03 -19.00 21.98
N ASN A 136 7.78 -19.45 21.86
CA ASN A 136 7.46 -20.83 21.55
C ASN A 136 7.85 -21.10 20.10
N LYS A 137 9.15 -21.34 19.86
CA LYS A 137 9.67 -21.75 18.56
C LYS A 137 9.29 -23.20 18.32
N LYS A 138 8.66 -23.48 17.19
CA LYS A 138 8.34 -24.83 16.73
C LYS A 138 9.25 -25.20 15.57
N ARG A 139 9.72 -26.45 15.56
CA ARG A 139 10.46 -27.01 14.43
C ARG A 139 9.47 -27.43 13.35
N LYS A 140 9.60 -26.89 12.14
CA LYS A 140 8.80 -27.29 10.97
C LYS A 140 9.73 -27.65 9.83
N LYS A 141 9.40 -28.76 9.16
CA LYS A 141 10.05 -29.18 7.92
C LYS A 141 9.33 -28.52 6.74
N MET A 142 10.07 -27.89 5.84
CA MET A 142 9.54 -27.22 4.65
C MET A 142 10.62 -27.10 3.56
N LYS A 143 10.22 -26.75 2.33
CA LYS A 143 11.15 -26.47 1.24
C LYS A 143 11.97 -25.20 1.50
N ILE A 144 13.16 -25.12 0.92
CA ILE A 144 14.00 -23.92 1.01
C ILE A 144 13.30 -22.70 0.41
N SER A 145 12.54 -22.86 -0.68
CA SER A 145 11.71 -21.79 -1.26
C SER A 145 10.76 -21.16 -0.25
N ASP A 146 10.04 -21.99 0.50
CA ASP A 146 9.03 -21.53 1.47
C ASP A 146 9.70 -20.99 2.73
N ALA A 147 10.81 -21.63 3.16
CA ALA A 147 11.62 -21.17 4.27
C ALA A 147 12.21 -19.79 4.00
N LYS A 148 12.62 -19.49 2.77
CA LYS A 148 13.19 -18.20 2.39
C LYS A 148 12.19 -17.06 2.62
N VAL A 149 10.97 -17.21 2.11
CA VAL A 149 9.90 -16.19 2.27
C VAL A 149 9.58 -15.99 3.76
N LEU A 150 9.42 -17.09 4.49
CA LEU A 150 9.06 -17.06 5.90
C LEU A 150 10.16 -16.46 6.79
N LEU A 151 11.41 -16.87 6.59
CA LEU A 151 12.55 -16.37 7.35
C LEU A 151 12.86 -14.90 7.01
N GLU A 152 12.67 -14.47 5.77
CA GLU A 152 12.79 -13.05 5.39
C GLU A 152 11.76 -12.18 6.12
N GLU A 153 10.51 -12.64 6.25
CA GLU A 153 9.47 -11.94 7.04
C GLU A 153 9.90 -11.83 8.52
N ILE A 154 10.36 -12.93 9.11
CA ILE A 154 10.81 -12.97 10.52
C ILE A 154 12.03 -12.08 10.76
N GLU A 155 13.05 -12.14 9.89
CA GLU A 155 14.24 -11.29 10.01
C GLU A 155 13.90 -9.81 9.85
N THR A 156 12.97 -9.50 8.94
CA THR A 156 12.47 -8.14 8.76
C THR A 156 11.81 -7.64 10.04
N ASP A 157 10.90 -8.42 10.63
CA ASP A 157 10.22 -8.04 11.87
C ASP A 157 11.22 -7.85 13.03
N ILE A 158 12.20 -8.74 13.20
CA ILE A 158 13.27 -8.60 14.21
C ILE A 158 14.09 -7.33 14.00
N LEU A 159 14.41 -6.99 12.74
CA LEU A 159 15.15 -5.77 12.43
C LEU A 159 14.32 -4.51 12.74
N LEU A 160 13.00 -4.59 12.59
CA LEU A 160 12.07 -3.49 12.90
C LEU A 160 11.82 -3.31 14.39
N GLU A 161 12.00 -4.32 15.25
CA GLU A 161 11.82 -4.19 16.71
C GLU A 161 12.68 -3.09 17.33
N ASN A 162 13.86 -2.82 16.75
CA ASN A 162 14.78 -1.79 17.24
C ASN A 162 14.40 -0.38 16.77
N VAL A 163 13.35 -0.24 15.96
CA VAL A 163 12.89 1.04 15.43
C VAL A 163 11.62 1.44 16.17
N ASP A 164 11.61 2.64 16.76
CA ASP A 164 10.37 3.21 17.29
C ASP A 164 9.50 3.75 16.14
N LEU A 165 8.84 2.81 15.45
CA LEU A 165 7.94 3.10 14.33
C LEU A 165 6.81 4.05 14.73
N LYS A 166 6.39 4.04 16.00
CA LYS A 166 5.32 4.91 16.48
C LYS A 166 5.80 6.34 16.61
N ALA A 167 6.95 6.57 17.26
CA ALA A 167 7.53 7.90 17.40
C ALA A 167 7.81 8.55 16.04
N GLU A 168 8.39 7.79 15.09
CA GLU A 168 8.68 8.34 13.76
C GLU A 168 7.40 8.59 12.95
N ALA A 169 6.40 7.71 13.05
CA ALA A 169 5.12 7.93 12.37
C ALA A 169 4.36 9.15 12.93
N LEU A 170 4.46 9.40 14.24
CA LEU A 170 3.94 10.62 14.87
C LEU A 170 4.66 11.85 14.31
N GLN A 171 6.00 11.85 14.35
CA GLN A 171 6.80 12.97 13.84
C GLN A 171 6.46 13.28 12.37
N ARG A 172 6.41 12.26 11.51
CA ARG A 172 6.06 12.44 10.09
C ARG A 172 4.66 13.01 9.89
N ALA A 173 3.70 12.58 10.71
CA ALA A 173 2.34 13.10 10.62
C ALA A 173 2.25 14.56 11.06
N GLU A 174 3.02 14.95 12.09
CA GLU A 174 3.08 16.33 12.57
C GLU A 174 3.83 17.25 11.58
N GLU A 175 4.98 16.82 11.04
CA GLU A 175 5.87 17.66 10.23
C GLU A 175 5.55 17.66 8.73
N SER A 176 4.94 16.60 8.22
CA SER A 176 4.71 16.41 6.77
C SER A 176 3.30 15.90 6.44
N GLY A 177 2.40 15.93 7.42
CA GLY A 177 1.01 15.56 7.21
C GLY A 177 0.33 16.51 6.22
N ILE A 178 -0.45 15.93 5.30
CA ILE A 178 -1.31 16.68 4.40
C ILE A 178 -2.74 16.19 4.59
N VAL A 179 -3.67 17.12 4.80
CA VAL A 179 -5.11 16.87 4.90
C VAL A 179 -5.81 17.57 3.74
N PHE A 180 -6.47 16.79 2.88
CA PHE A 180 -7.29 17.30 1.79
C PHE A 180 -8.76 17.32 2.22
N LEU A 181 -9.36 18.51 2.25
CA LEU A 181 -10.77 18.75 2.57
C LEU A 181 -11.51 18.99 1.25
N ASP A 182 -12.11 17.95 0.70
CA ASP A 182 -12.91 18.07 -0.53
C ASP A 182 -14.28 18.68 -0.26
N GLU A 183 -14.87 19.32 -1.27
CA GLU A 183 -16.19 19.95 -1.21
C GLU A 183 -16.40 20.91 -0.02
N ILE A 184 -15.36 21.67 0.35
CA ILE A 184 -15.43 22.66 1.46
C ILE A 184 -16.44 23.78 1.16
N ASP A 185 -16.83 23.96 -0.10
CA ASP A 185 -17.88 24.89 -0.49
C ASP A 185 -19.27 24.46 0.00
N LYS A 186 -19.49 23.17 0.30
CA LYS A 186 -20.77 22.65 0.84
C LYS A 186 -21.03 23.02 2.30
N ILE A 187 -19.99 23.35 3.05
CA ILE A 187 -20.12 23.80 4.43
C ILE A 187 -20.17 25.34 4.54
N CYS A 188 -20.13 26.06 3.42
CA CYS A 188 -20.35 27.51 3.38
C CYS A 188 -21.85 27.82 3.40
N SER A 189 -22.32 28.58 4.38
CA SER A 189 -23.72 29.03 4.43
C SER A 189 -23.95 30.16 3.42
N ALA A 190 -24.94 29.99 2.54
CA ALA A 190 -25.37 31.07 1.65
C ALA A 190 -26.12 32.12 2.50
N LYS A 191 -25.62 33.36 2.52
CA LYS A 191 -26.17 34.46 3.34
C LYS A 191 -27.67 34.75 3.12
N ASP A 192 -28.25 34.30 2.01
CA ASP A 192 -29.67 34.50 1.68
C ASP A 192 -30.62 33.40 2.22
N ALA A 193 -30.10 32.37 2.90
CA ALA A 193 -30.89 31.25 3.42
C ALA A 193 -31.41 31.44 4.86
N TYR A 194 -31.64 32.69 5.29
CA TYR A 194 -32.06 33.13 6.64
C TYR A 194 -33.40 32.53 7.18
N ARG A 195 -33.95 31.47 6.59
CA ARG A 195 -35.24 30.87 6.94
C ARG A 195 -35.25 29.36 7.23
N SER A 196 -34.12 28.67 7.31
CA SER A 196 -34.14 27.22 7.59
C SER A 196 -33.05 26.78 8.57
N GLY A 197 -33.43 25.98 9.57
CA GLY A 197 -32.54 25.47 10.64
C GLY A 197 -31.41 24.54 10.19
N ALA A 198 -31.13 24.41 8.89
CA ALA A 198 -30.01 23.66 8.33
C ALA A 198 -28.67 24.44 8.41
N ASP A 199 -28.69 25.77 8.45
CA ASP A 199 -27.47 26.61 8.44
C ASP A 199 -26.63 26.46 9.71
N ALA A 200 -27.26 26.16 10.86
CA ALA A 200 -26.54 25.91 12.11
C ALA A 200 -25.61 24.69 12.02
N SER A 201 -25.92 23.73 11.13
CA SER A 201 -25.09 22.54 10.93
C SER A 201 -23.85 22.83 10.08
N ALA A 202 -23.95 23.67 9.06
CA ALA A 202 -22.85 23.98 8.16
C ALA A 202 -21.79 24.87 8.83
N GLU A 203 -22.24 25.92 9.54
CA GLU A 203 -21.35 26.76 10.34
C GLU A 203 -20.73 25.97 11.50
N GLY A 204 -21.50 25.06 12.11
CA GLY A 204 -21.01 24.14 13.15
C GLY A 204 -19.81 23.32 12.67
N VAL A 205 -19.89 22.72 11.47
CA VAL A 205 -18.77 21.96 10.89
C VAL A 205 -17.54 22.85 10.68
N GLN A 206 -17.71 24.09 10.20
CA GLN A 206 -16.58 25.01 10.09
C GLN A 206 -15.95 25.31 11.46
N ARG A 207 -16.75 25.55 12.50
CA ARG A 207 -16.27 25.79 13.87
C ARG A 207 -15.52 24.58 14.44
N ASP A 208 -15.98 23.37 14.14
CA ASP A 208 -15.34 22.14 14.57
C ASP A 208 -14.02 21.87 13.82
N LEU A 209 -13.87 22.38 12.59
CA LEU A 209 -12.62 22.33 11.83
C LEU A 209 -11.58 23.35 12.31
N LEU A 210 -11.99 24.48 12.91
CA LEU A 210 -11.07 25.53 13.35
C LEU A 210 -9.93 25.03 14.24
N PRO A 211 -10.18 24.25 15.33
CA PRO A 211 -9.10 23.74 16.16
C PRO A 211 -8.06 22.92 15.40
N LEU A 212 -8.47 22.22 14.33
CA LEU A 212 -7.56 21.41 13.52
C LEU A 212 -6.60 22.28 12.71
N VAL A 213 -7.13 23.32 12.05
CA VAL A 213 -6.34 24.24 11.22
C VAL A 213 -5.58 25.30 12.04
N GLU A 214 -6.03 25.58 13.27
CA GLU A 214 -5.37 26.51 14.19
C GLU A 214 -4.22 25.86 14.96
N GLY A 215 -4.26 24.55 15.14
CA GLY A 215 -3.31 23.78 15.94
C GLY A 215 -3.97 23.25 17.22
N THR A 216 -4.10 21.92 17.30
CA THR A 216 -4.61 21.23 18.49
C THR A 216 -3.88 19.90 18.69
N VAL A 217 -4.06 19.31 19.87
CA VAL A 217 -3.55 17.99 20.20
C VAL A 217 -4.66 16.96 20.12
N ILE A 218 -4.53 16.00 19.20
CA ILE A 218 -5.48 14.91 19.00
C ILE A 218 -4.91 13.63 19.58
N ASN A 219 -5.66 12.97 20.46
CA ASN A 219 -5.29 11.66 20.98
C ASN A 219 -5.64 10.57 19.96
N THR A 220 -4.66 9.74 19.61
CA THR A 220 -4.82 8.62 18.68
C THR A 220 -4.31 7.33 19.33
N LYS A 221 -4.65 6.17 18.75
CA LYS A 221 -4.13 4.86 19.19
C LYS A 221 -2.59 4.72 19.12
N TYR A 222 -1.91 5.65 18.44
CA TYR A 222 -0.45 5.69 18.32
C TYR A 222 0.21 6.71 19.26
N GLY A 223 -0.58 7.56 19.92
CA GLY A 223 -0.10 8.67 20.73
C GLY A 223 -0.81 9.97 20.37
N ASN A 224 -0.37 11.05 21.04
CA ASN A 224 -0.88 12.39 20.81
C ASN A 224 -0.23 13.00 19.57
N VAL A 225 -1.03 13.66 18.72
CA VAL A 225 -0.59 14.30 17.48
C VAL A 225 -0.92 15.78 17.55
N LYS A 226 0.06 16.63 17.27
CA LYS A 226 -0.10 18.07 17.10
C LYS A 226 -0.41 18.40 15.64
N THR A 227 -1.41 19.25 15.40
CA THR A 227 -1.81 19.63 14.03
C THR A 227 -1.17 20.91 13.52
N ASP A 228 -0.32 21.57 14.32
CA ASP A 228 0.26 22.89 14.07
C ASP A 228 0.93 23.05 12.70
N TYR A 229 1.59 22.00 12.20
CA TYR A 229 2.36 22.02 10.95
C TYR A 229 1.76 21.13 9.85
N ILE A 230 0.55 20.62 10.04
CA ILE A 230 -0.15 19.86 9.01
C ILE A 230 -0.61 20.82 7.91
N LEU A 231 -0.32 20.47 6.66
CA LEU A 231 -0.80 21.22 5.50
C LEU A 231 -2.26 20.86 5.22
N PHE A 232 -3.14 21.86 5.24
CA PHE A 232 -4.54 21.70 4.84
C PHE A 232 -4.75 22.23 3.42
N ILE A 233 -5.40 21.43 2.58
CA ILE A 233 -5.80 21.80 1.22
C ILE A 233 -7.32 21.68 1.14
N GLY A 234 -8.02 22.81 1.06
CA GLY A 234 -9.45 22.84 0.80
C GLY A 234 -9.76 22.93 -0.69
N SER A 235 -10.66 22.09 -1.17
CA SER A 235 -11.15 22.09 -2.55
C SER A 235 -12.67 22.30 -2.55
N GLY A 236 -13.18 22.96 -3.59
CA GLY A 236 -14.60 23.20 -3.75
C GLY A 236 -14.89 23.85 -5.11
N ALA A 237 -16.09 23.64 -5.64
CA ALA A 237 -16.49 24.22 -6.92
C ALA A 237 -16.93 25.68 -6.77
N PHE A 238 -17.43 26.07 -5.59
CA PHE A 238 -17.86 27.43 -5.26
C PHE A 238 -18.90 28.01 -6.26
N HIS A 239 -19.78 27.14 -6.78
CA HIS A 239 -20.86 27.56 -7.69
C HIS A 239 -21.99 28.30 -6.96
N GLN A 240 -22.27 27.92 -5.71
CA GLN A 240 -23.42 28.42 -4.92
C GLN A 240 -23.00 29.38 -3.80
N CYS A 241 -21.72 29.42 -3.46
CA CYS A 241 -21.14 30.23 -2.40
C CYS A 241 -19.79 30.77 -2.85
N LYS A 242 -19.28 31.80 -2.17
CA LYS A 242 -17.92 32.29 -2.39
C LYS A 242 -17.05 31.92 -1.20
N PRO A 243 -15.72 31.81 -1.37
CA PRO A 243 -14.81 31.66 -0.23
C PRO A 243 -14.98 32.75 0.85
N ALA A 244 -15.47 33.94 0.47
CA ALA A 244 -15.78 35.04 1.39
C ALA A 244 -16.99 34.78 2.30
N ASP A 245 -17.76 33.71 2.06
CA ASP A 245 -18.90 33.30 2.87
C ASP A 245 -18.53 32.29 3.97
N MET A 246 -17.27 31.80 4.00
CA MET A 246 -16.74 31.05 5.14
C MET A 246 -16.57 31.94 6.38
N LEU A 247 -16.44 31.32 7.56
CA LEU A 247 -16.10 32.03 8.79
C LEU A 247 -14.79 32.82 8.63
N PRO A 248 -14.70 34.08 9.13
CA PRO A 248 -13.49 34.89 9.04
C PRO A 248 -12.23 34.18 9.55
N GLU A 249 -12.37 33.40 10.61
CA GLU A 249 -11.30 32.61 11.23
C GLU A 249 -10.75 31.56 10.26
N LEU A 250 -11.64 30.82 9.57
CA LEU A 250 -11.26 29.80 8.61
C LEU A 250 -10.65 30.42 7.35
N GLN A 251 -11.18 31.55 6.90
CA GLN A 251 -10.58 32.31 5.80
C GLN A 251 -9.15 32.75 6.11
N GLY A 252 -8.88 33.17 7.36
CA GLY A 252 -7.53 33.55 7.80
C GLY A 252 -6.53 32.38 7.79
N ARG A 253 -7.02 31.14 7.91
CA ARG A 253 -6.20 29.91 7.86
C ARG A 253 -6.06 29.31 6.46
N LEU A 254 -6.79 29.82 5.48
CA LEU A 254 -6.68 29.45 4.06
C LEU A 254 -6.20 30.65 3.21
N PRO A 255 -4.95 31.14 3.42
CA PRO A 255 -4.47 32.36 2.78
C PRO A 255 -4.14 32.18 1.29
N ILE A 256 -3.70 30.99 0.89
CA ILE A 256 -3.35 30.68 -0.50
C ILE A 256 -4.62 30.29 -1.24
N ARG A 257 -4.92 31.00 -2.32
CA ARG A 257 -6.08 30.74 -3.19
C ARG A 257 -5.59 30.51 -4.60
N VAL A 258 -6.05 29.43 -5.20
CA VAL A 258 -5.76 29.04 -6.58
C VAL A 258 -7.07 28.65 -7.26
N GLU A 259 -7.22 29.03 -8.51
CA GLU A 259 -8.35 28.65 -9.35
C GLU A 259 -7.86 27.70 -10.44
N LEU A 260 -8.54 26.56 -10.58
CA LEU A 260 -8.22 25.58 -11.61
C LEU A 260 -9.14 25.78 -12.82
N SER A 261 -8.58 25.69 -14.02
CA SER A 261 -9.34 25.81 -15.26
C SER A 261 -10.09 24.52 -15.60
N ALA A 262 -11.24 24.66 -16.26
CA ALA A 262 -11.95 23.52 -16.81
C ALA A 262 -11.12 22.80 -17.89
N LEU A 263 -11.24 21.48 -17.96
CA LEU A 263 -10.50 20.65 -18.90
C LEU A 263 -11.04 20.81 -20.33
N THR A 264 -10.14 21.00 -21.28
CA THR A 264 -10.43 21.01 -22.71
C THR A 264 -10.33 19.60 -23.32
N GLU A 265 -10.83 19.43 -24.55
CA GLU A 265 -10.65 18.19 -25.33
C GLU A 265 -9.17 17.80 -25.44
N GLU A 266 -8.30 18.76 -25.72
CA GLU A 266 -6.85 18.50 -25.80
C GLU A 266 -6.30 18.05 -24.43
N ASN A 267 -6.74 18.64 -23.32
CA ASN A 267 -6.29 18.19 -22.00
C ASN A 267 -6.77 16.77 -21.68
N LEU A 268 -7.97 16.39 -22.12
CA LEU A 268 -8.46 15.02 -21.96
C LEU A 268 -7.64 14.03 -22.79
N TYR A 269 -7.22 14.41 -24.00
CA TYR A 269 -6.29 13.61 -24.80
C TYR A 269 -4.94 13.46 -24.09
N GLN A 270 -4.36 14.55 -23.58
CA GLN A 270 -3.12 14.51 -22.80
C GLN A 270 -3.23 13.60 -21.57
N ILE A 271 -4.37 13.61 -20.86
CA ILE A 271 -4.61 12.72 -19.71
C ILE A 271 -4.58 11.24 -20.12
N LEU A 272 -4.95 10.90 -21.36
CA LEU A 272 -4.90 9.52 -21.87
C LEU A 272 -3.50 9.09 -22.30
N THR A 273 -2.57 10.02 -22.55
CA THR A 273 -1.27 9.71 -23.17
C THR A 273 -0.05 10.03 -22.32
N GLU A 274 -0.09 11.09 -21.51
CA GLU A 274 1.08 11.64 -20.81
C GLU A 274 1.30 11.09 -19.39
N PRO A 275 0.26 10.91 -18.53
CA PRO A 275 0.47 10.37 -17.19
C PRO A 275 1.06 8.96 -17.22
N GLU A 276 2.02 8.67 -16.33
CA GLU A 276 2.74 7.38 -16.29
C GLU A 276 1.80 6.16 -16.22
N ALA A 277 0.76 6.27 -15.40
CA ALA A 277 -0.28 5.27 -15.24
C ALA A 277 -1.62 5.78 -15.80
N ASN A 278 -1.63 6.30 -17.03
CA ASN A 278 -2.87 6.70 -17.69
C ASN A 278 -3.80 5.50 -17.98
N LEU A 279 -5.06 5.78 -18.31
CA LEU A 279 -6.08 4.75 -18.54
C LEU A 279 -5.72 3.77 -19.66
N VAL A 280 -5.06 4.25 -20.72
CA VAL A 280 -4.68 3.41 -21.86
C VAL A 280 -3.62 2.41 -21.44
N VAL A 281 -2.59 2.85 -20.71
CA VAL A 281 -1.55 1.98 -20.17
C VAL A 281 -2.15 0.96 -19.21
N GLN A 282 -3.05 1.38 -18.32
CA GLN A 282 -3.75 0.46 -17.41
C GLN A 282 -4.52 -0.62 -18.18
N GLN A 283 -5.31 -0.25 -19.19
CA GLN A 283 -6.07 -1.20 -20.00
C GLN A 283 -5.15 -2.15 -20.79
N LYS A 284 -4.03 -1.65 -21.33
CA LYS A 284 -3.03 -2.50 -21.98
C LYS A 284 -2.43 -3.54 -21.05
N GLN A 285 -2.12 -3.14 -19.80
CA GLN A 285 -1.58 -4.07 -18.80
C GLN A 285 -2.63 -5.08 -18.33
N LEU A 286 -3.89 -4.65 -18.16
CA LEU A 286 -4.99 -5.54 -17.78
C LEU A 286 -5.26 -6.59 -18.86
N VAL A 287 -5.38 -6.19 -20.13
CA VAL A 287 -5.54 -7.16 -21.23
C VAL A 287 -4.29 -8.04 -21.37
N GLY A 288 -3.11 -7.49 -21.09
CA GLY A 288 -1.84 -8.22 -21.10
C GLY A 288 -1.76 -9.36 -20.07
N THR A 289 -2.58 -9.38 -19.02
CA THR A 289 -2.58 -10.51 -18.08
C THR A 289 -3.14 -11.80 -18.69
N GLU A 290 -3.97 -11.68 -19.73
CA GLU A 290 -4.49 -12.80 -20.52
C GLU A 290 -3.54 -13.15 -21.69
N GLY A 291 -2.36 -12.54 -21.75
CA GLY A 291 -1.40 -12.77 -22.84
C GLY A 291 -1.78 -12.12 -24.17
N VAL A 292 -2.73 -11.19 -24.16
CA VAL A 292 -3.21 -10.46 -25.35
C VAL A 292 -2.58 -9.05 -25.41
N GLU A 293 -2.16 -8.61 -26.59
CA GLU A 293 -1.64 -7.26 -26.80
C GLU A 293 -2.77 -6.30 -27.25
N LEU A 294 -3.03 -5.26 -26.44
CA LEU A 294 -3.96 -4.19 -26.80
C LEU A 294 -3.23 -3.02 -27.48
N VAL A 295 -3.66 -2.67 -28.69
CA VAL A 295 -3.14 -1.54 -29.47
C VAL A 295 -4.28 -0.54 -29.73
N VAL A 296 -4.25 0.58 -29.01
CA VAL A 296 -5.19 1.70 -29.24
C VAL A 296 -4.53 2.70 -30.18
N GLU A 297 -5.18 2.99 -31.31
CA GLU A 297 -4.67 3.90 -32.33
C GLU A 297 -4.79 5.37 -31.89
N GLU A 298 -3.94 6.26 -32.44
CA GLU A 298 -3.88 7.66 -31.98
C GLU A 298 -5.19 8.42 -32.26
N ASP A 299 -5.79 8.16 -33.42
CA ASP A 299 -7.08 8.72 -33.83
C ASP A 299 -8.24 8.20 -32.98
N ALA A 300 -8.18 6.96 -32.52
CA ALA A 300 -9.10 6.42 -31.52
C ALA A 300 -9.00 7.19 -30.19
N LEU A 301 -7.78 7.47 -29.70
CA LEU A 301 -7.58 8.26 -28.47
C LEU A 301 -8.13 9.69 -28.60
N ARG A 302 -7.93 10.33 -29.76
CA ARG A 302 -8.51 11.65 -30.03
C ARG A 302 -10.03 11.61 -30.05
N GLU A 303 -10.62 10.58 -30.65
CA GLU A 303 -12.08 10.42 -30.65
C GLU A 303 -12.64 10.18 -29.24
N ILE A 304 -11.96 9.39 -28.40
CA ILE A 304 -12.33 9.20 -26.99
C ILE A 304 -12.36 10.54 -26.25
N ALA A 305 -11.29 11.34 -26.38
CA ALA A 305 -11.19 12.65 -25.75
C ALA A 305 -12.30 13.61 -26.23
N ARG A 306 -12.56 13.63 -27.54
CA ARG A 306 -13.63 14.41 -28.17
C ARG A 306 -15.00 14.03 -27.62
N VAL A 307 -15.33 12.74 -27.58
CA VAL A 307 -16.63 12.26 -27.08
C VAL A 307 -16.79 12.59 -25.60
N ALA A 308 -15.76 12.38 -24.77
CA ALA A 308 -15.79 12.75 -23.36
C ALA A 308 -16.02 14.27 -23.17
N ALA A 309 -15.35 15.11 -23.96
CA ALA A 309 -15.54 16.56 -23.94
C ALA A 309 -16.96 16.96 -24.37
N LEU A 310 -17.52 16.28 -25.38
CA LEU A 310 -18.88 16.51 -25.86
C LEU A 310 -19.91 16.15 -24.77
N LEU A 311 -19.79 14.97 -24.14
CA LEU A 311 -20.70 14.52 -23.09
C LEU A 311 -20.68 15.45 -21.87
N ASN A 312 -19.49 15.95 -21.50
CA ASN A 312 -19.36 16.94 -20.43
C ASN A 312 -20.08 18.27 -20.75
N LYS A 313 -20.24 18.61 -22.04
CA LYS A 313 -20.99 19.81 -22.47
C LYS A 313 -22.51 19.56 -22.57
N THR A 314 -22.93 18.36 -22.99
CA THR A 314 -24.34 18.09 -23.31
C THR A 314 -25.13 17.48 -22.16
N VAL A 315 -24.48 16.79 -21.21
CA VAL A 315 -25.14 16.08 -20.11
C VAL A 315 -24.86 16.76 -18.77
N GLU A 316 -23.70 16.47 -18.19
CA GLU A 316 -23.21 17.01 -16.92
C GLU A 316 -21.68 16.97 -16.96
N ASN A 317 -21.05 18.08 -16.58
CA ASN A 317 -19.59 18.15 -16.58
C ASN A 317 -19.03 17.51 -15.30
N ILE A 318 -18.56 16.27 -15.44
CA ILE A 318 -17.87 15.53 -14.36
C ILE A 318 -16.33 15.57 -14.54
N GLY A 319 -15.83 16.41 -15.45
CA GLY A 319 -14.41 16.58 -15.73
C GLY A 319 -13.78 15.32 -16.35
N ALA A 320 -12.54 15.02 -15.95
CA ALA A 320 -11.77 13.88 -16.44
C ALA A 320 -12.40 12.52 -16.09
N ARG A 321 -13.27 12.45 -15.07
CA ARG A 321 -13.94 11.21 -14.67
C ARG A 321 -14.72 10.58 -15.82
N ARG A 322 -15.22 11.40 -16.75
CA ARG A 322 -15.90 10.95 -17.98
C ARG A 322 -15.06 9.99 -18.82
N LEU A 323 -13.73 10.13 -18.80
CA LEU A 323 -12.84 9.23 -19.54
C LEU A 323 -12.92 7.78 -19.04
N HIS A 324 -13.22 7.56 -17.75
CA HIS A 324 -13.37 6.20 -17.22
C HIS A 324 -14.58 5.51 -17.82
N THR A 325 -15.77 6.13 -17.76
CA THR A 325 -17.01 5.52 -18.25
C THR A 325 -16.96 5.31 -19.77
N VAL A 326 -16.40 6.28 -20.51
CA VAL A 326 -16.18 6.15 -21.95
C VAL A 326 -15.22 5.00 -22.28
N MET A 327 -14.08 4.90 -21.57
CA MET A 327 -13.10 3.83 -21.79
C MET A 327 -13.67 2.46 -21.42
N GLU A 328 -14.36 2.34 -20.28
CA GLU A 328 -14.99 1.10 -19.83
C GLU A 328 -15.98 0.57 -20.86
N ARG A 329 -16.82 1.45 -21.42
CA ARG A 329 -17.76 1.05 -22.47
C ARG A 329 -17.07 0.58 -23.76
N ILE A 330 -15.94 1.18 -24.11
CA ILE A 330 -15.14 0.71 -25.25
C ILE A 330 -14.47 -0.62 -24.92
N MET A 331 -14.02 -0.83 -23.68
CA MET A 331 -13.27 -2.02 -23.32
C MET A 331 -14.15 -3.22 -22.93
N GLU A 332 -15.44 -3.04 -22.67
CA GLU A 332 -16.36 -4.07 -22.17
C GLU A 332 -16.31 -5.39 -22.96
N GLU A 333 -16.55 -5.34 -24.28
CA GLU A 333 -16.51 -6.54 -25.13
C GLU A 333 -15.08 -7.09 -25.27
N ILE A 334 -14.07 -6.21 -25.39
CA ILE A 334 -12.67 -6.63 -25.53
C ILE A 334 -12.22 -7.38 -24.27
N SER A 335 -12.60 -6.88 -23.10
CA SER A 335 -12.26 -7.48 -21.81
C SER A 335 -12.98 -8.80 -21.57
N TYR A 336 -14.14 -9.02 -22.21
CA TYR A 336 -14.84 -10.29 -22.15
C TYR A 336 -14.20 -11.31 -23.11
N ASP A 337 -14.00 -10.91 -24.35
CA ASP A 337 -13.49 -11.78 -25.42
C ASP A 337 -12.01 -12.14 -25.21
N CYS A 338 -11.22 -11.28 -24.55
CA CYS A 338 -9.79 -11.52 -24.37
C CYS A 338 -9.48 -12.81 -23.59
N ALA A 339 -10.38 -13.27 -22.72
CA ALA A 339 -10.22 -14.52 -21.98
C ALA A 339 -10.31 -15.77 -22.88
N GLU A 340 -10.93 -15.65 -24.05
CA GLU A 340 -11.08 -16.74 -25.02
C GLU A 340 -10.05 -16.65 -26.16
N MET A 341 -9.23 -15.60 -26.19
CA MET A 341 -8.22 -15.39 -27.22
C MET A 341 -6.96 -16.23 -26.98
N GLU A 342 -6.26 -16.56 -28.06
CA GLU A 342 -4.97 -17.26 -27.98
C GLU A 342 -3.88 -16.32 -27.44
N GLU A 343 -2.97 -16.85 -26.63
CA GLU A 343 -1.80 -16.12 -26.13
C GLU A 343 -0.95 -15.57 -27.29
N GLY A 344 -0.61 -14.29 -27.23
CA GLY A 344 0.07 -13.56 -28.30
C GLY A 344 -0.86 -12.94 -29.35
N SER A 345 -2.18 -13.06 -29.19
CA SER A 345 -3.16 -12.35 -30.03
C SER A 345 -3.03 -10.83 -29.84
N GLN A 346 -3.33 -10.08 -30.89
CA GLN A 346 -3.32 -8.61 -30.87
C GLN A 346 -4.73 -8.08 -31.15
N VAL A 347 -5.22 -7.21 -30.27
CA VAL A 347 -6.49 -6.49 -30.42
C VAL A 347 -6.20 -5.03 -30.75
N LYS A 348 -6.68 -4.57 -31.90
CA LYS A 348 -6.58 -3.18 -32.31
C LYS A 348 -7.89 -2.44 -32.03
N VAL A 349 -7.77 -1.23 -31.50
CA VAL A 349 -8.90 -0.32 -31.27
C VAL A 349 -8.73 0.87 -32.22
N PRO A 350 -9.32 0.79 -33.43
CA PRO A 350 -9.32 1.88 -34.39
C PRO A 350 -10.43 2.89 -34.05
N LYS A 351 -10.38 4.06 -34.70
CA LYS A 351 -11.38 5.11 -34.49
C LYS A 351 -12.81 4.65 -34.77
N GLU A 352 -13.05 3.85 -35.81
CA GLU A 352 -14.38 3.41 -36.20
C GLU A 352 -15.06 2.59 -35.09
N MET A 353 -14.29 1.78 -34.36
CA MET A 353 -14.79 0.99 -33.24
C MET A 353 -15.25 1.90 -32.08
N VAL A 354 -14.51 2.98 -31.81
CA VAL A 354 -14.89 3.97 -30.80
C VAL A 354 -16.19 4.68 -31.20
N GLU A 355 -16.29 5.12 -32.46
CA GLU A 355 -17.50 5.77 -32.97
C GLU A 355 -18.72 4.86 -32.91
N GLU A 356 -18.56 3.58 -33.27
CA GLU A 356 -19.63 2.59 -33.24
C GLU A 356 -20.13 2.35 -31.81
N ARG A 357 -19.22 2.05 -30.87
CA ARG A 357 -19.57 1.74 -29.48
C ARG A 357 -20.17 2.91 -28.72
N LEU A 358 -19.85 4.15 -29.12
CA LEU A 358 -20.34 5.37 -28.47
C LEU A 358 -21.52 6.04 -29.18
N LYS A 359 -21.91 5.54 -30.36
CA LYS A 359 -22.92 6.16 -31.25
C LYS A 359 -24.26 6.45 -30.59
N ASP A 360 -24.75 5.50 -29.81
CA ASP A 360 -26.09 5.59 -29.20
C ASP A 360 -26.13 6.60 -28.05
N PHE A 361 -25.00 6.79 -27.37
CA PHE A 361 -24.86 7.73 -26.25
C PHE A 361 -24.80 9.18 -26.73
N ILE A 362 -24.08 9.44 -27.82
CA ILE A 362 -24.01 10.78 -28.41
C ILE A 362 -25.41 11.24 -28.88
N LYS A 363 -26.26 10.32 -29.34
CA LYS A 363 -27.59 10.64 -29.86
C LYS A 363 -28.67 10.70 -28.79
N ASN A 364 -28.52 9.97 -27.69
CA ASN A 364 -29.54 9.89 -26.66
C ASN A 364 -29.02 10.42 -25.31
N PRO A 365 -29.30 11.70 -24.98
CA PRO A 365 -28.84 12.31 -23.74
C PRO A 365 -29.43 11.63 -22.49
N ASP A 366 -30.59 10.99 -22.58
CA ASP A 366 -31.17 10.24 -21.46
C ASP A 366 -30.38 8.96 -21.19
N LEU A 367 -30.00 8.21 -22.23
CA LEU A 367 -29.16 7.01 -22.10
C LEU A 367 -27.79 7.37 -21.49
N SER A 368 -27.21 8.48 -21.93
CA SER A 368 -25.95 9.01 -21.42
C SER A 368 -26.00 9.44 -19.97
N ARG A 369 -27.17 9.72 -19.37
CA ARG A 369 -27.27 10.02 -17.93
C ARG A 369 -27.22 8.79 -17.04
N TYR A 370 -27.61 7.63 -17.57
CA TYR A 370 -27.70 6.39 -16.79
C TYR A 370 -26.49 5.49 -16.94
N ILE A 371 -25.80 5.56 -18.08
CA ILE A 371 -24.73 4.61 -18.43
C ILE A 371 -23.34 5.26 -18.46
N LEU A 372 -23.24 6.56 -18.78
CA LEU A 372 -21.96 7.26 -18.91
C LEU A 372 -21.82 8.40 -17.91
#